data_AF-F7QN81-F1
#
_entry.id   AF-F7QN81-F1
#
_cell.length_a   1.000
_cell.length_b   1.000
_cell.length_c   1.000
_cell.angle_alpha   90.00
_cell.angle_beta   90.00
_cell.angle_gamma   90.00
#
_symmetry.space_group_name_H-M   'P 1'
#
loop_
_entity.id
_entity.type
_entity.pdbx_description
1 polymer ?
#
loop_
_entity_poly.entity_id
_entity_poly.type
_entity_poly.pdbx_seq_one_letter_code
_entity_poly.pdbx_strand_id
1 'polypeptide(L)'
;MATLARHSGVVQDQAGNIIPNAKIEVRKETPGAPLAAPKEDRDGLVNLGNPFNANADGSFAFHVVGGAYKVRAYVGASGAPTFEYIERFIANGTAAEHDAEDFVAAGTVRERLTANRTYYVASSGAGGSDSNSGLSALAPFLTIQKAIDTVAALDCSIYDVSISCASATYAPFVLKSFLGAAKVTITGDTTTPANCIIASTAADGVGGSNVIGRYKIEGFKFTNATSGSHIKIFNTYLELGANDYGAAVTAHVWIEQNAYVEFTANYTISGGATRHLFATTGGIFSCAGRTVTLTGTPAFSTAFIVGSRVSAFRIDGNTYSGSATGARYLLSFNAVADVAGAGASYLPGNSAGATASGGQYA
;
A
#
# COMPACT_ATOMS: atom_id res chain seq x y z
N MET A 1 -11.45 26.38 11.48
CA MET A 1 -12.77 26.72 10.90
C MET A 1 -12.73 26.46 9.42
N ALA A 2 -13.86 26.19 8.76
CA ALA A 2 -13.86 25.89 7.34
C ALA A 2 -13.62 27.16 6.51
N THR A 3 -12.57 27.16 5.70
CA THR A 3 -12.28 28.22 4.72
C THR A 3 -13.43 28.31 3.70
N LEU A 4 -14.00 29.50 3.53
CA LEU A 4 -15.15 29.74 2.64
C LEU A 4 -14.69 30.26 1.27
N ALA A 5 -15.42 29.89 0.21
CA ALA A 5 -15.15 30.38 -1.14
C ALA A 5 -15.75 31.78 -1.33
N ARG A 6 -15.01 32.66 -2.00
CA ARG A 6 -15.49 34.01 -2.33
C ARG A 6 -16.26 34.01 -3.65
N HIS A 7 -17.39 34.71 -3.68
CA HIS A 7 -18.02 35.18 -4.91
C HIS A 7 -17.95 36.71 -4.93
N SER A 8 -17.73 37.30 -6.10
CA SER A 8 -17.81 38.75 -6.29
C SER A 8 -18.24 39.09 -7.70
N GLY A 9 -18.93 40.20 -7.85
CA GLY A 9 -19.38 40.70 -9.14
C GLY A 9 -19.68 42.19 -9.08
N VAL A 10 -20.17 42.72 -10.20
CA VAL A 10 -20.64 44.10 -10.33
C VAL A 10 -22.03 44.06 -10.93
N VAL A 11 -23.00 44.71 -10.30
CA VAL A 11 -24.37 44.79 -10.81
C VAL A 11 -24.45 45.85 -11.90
N GLN A 12 -24.79 45.44 -13.10
CA GLN A 12 -24.92 46.30 -14.28
C GLN A 12 -26.22 46.01 -15.02
N ASP A 13 -26.70 46.99 -15.79
CA ASP A 13 -27.77 46.76 -16.78
C ASP A 13 -27.22 46.17 -18.09
N GLN A 14 -28.12 45.91 -19.06
CA GLN A 14 -27.75 45.37 -20.37
C GLN A 14 -26.90 46.32 -21.23
N ALA A 15 -26.86 47.62 -20.88
CA ALA A 15 -26.01 48.61 -21.54
C ALA A 15 -24.66 48.76 -20.83
N GLY A 16 -24.41 48.01 -19.74
CA GLY A 16 -23.18 48.06 -18.95
C GLY A 16 -23.14 49.18 -17.91
N ASN A 17 -24.25 49.90 -17.68
CA ASN A 17 -24.30 50.94 -16.66
C ASN A 17 -24.35 50.32 -15.26
N ILE A 18 -23.62 50.92 -14.32
CA ILE A 18 -23.61 50.52 -12.90
C ILE A 18 -25.00 50.71 -12.29
N ILE A 19 -25.49 49.67 -11.59
CA ILE A 19 -26.68 49.76 -10.74
C ILE A 19 -26.25 49.86 -9.28
N PRO A 20 -26.19 51.08 -8.71
CA PRO A 20 -25.69 51.28 -7.36
C PRO A 20 -26.67 50.76 -6.31
N ASN A 21 -26.14 50.25 -5.20
CA ASN A 21 -26.93 49.86 -4.02
C ASN A 21 -28.04 48.82 -4.27
N ALA A 22 -27.91 47.99 -5.31
CA ALA A 22 -28.83 46.88 -5.55
C ALA A 22 -28.81 45.90 -4.36
N LYS A 23 -29.97 45.33 -4.02
CA LYS A 23 -30.08 44.27 -3.02
C LYS A 23 -29.63 42.95 -3.63
N ILE A 24 -28.70 42.29 -2.98
CA ILE A 24 -28.16 40.97 -3.32
C ILE A 24 -28.81 39.92 -2.42
N GLU A 25 -29.59 39.03 -3.01
CA GLU A 25 -30.17 37.87 -2.34
C GLU A 25 -29.48 36.60 -2.84
N VAL A 26 -28.92 35.81 -1.92
CA VAL A 26 -28.20 34.58 -2.23
C VAL A 26 -29.00 33.37 -1.74
N ARG A 27 -29.30 32.42 -2.63
CA ARG A 27 -30.00 31.17 -2.29
C ARG A 27 -29.20 29.98 -2.77
N LYS A 28 -29.34 28.84 -2.09
CA LYS A 28 -28.80 27.57 -2.59
C LYS A 28 -29.62 27.11 -3.79
N GLU A 29 -28.97 26.62 -4.84
CA GLU A 29 -29.62 25.90 -5.96
C GLU A 29 -29.83 24.43 -5.57
N THR A 30 -30.66 24.21 -4.56
CA THR A 30 -31.13 22.90 -4.09
C THR A 30 -32.65 22.92 -3.97
N PRO A 31 -33.34 21.75 -3.90
CA PRO A 31 -34.80 21.73 -3.71
C PRO A 31 -35.25 22.63 -2.54
N GLY A 32 -36.26 23.46 -2.77
CA GLY A 32 -36.75 24.46 -1.82
C GLY A 32 -36.01 25.82 -1.82
N ALA A 33 -34.88 25.93 -2.53
CA ALA A 33 -34.08 27.15 -2.69
C ALA A 33 -33.92 27.99 -1.41
N PRO A 34 -33.42 27.40 -0.30
CA PRO A 34 -33.30 28.11 0.97
C PRO A 34 -32.33 29.30 0.85
N LEU A 35 -32.55 30.33 1.67
CA LEU A 35 -31.60 31.44 1.81
C LEU A 35 -30.24 30.90 2.27
N ALA A 36 -29.18 31.37 1.62
CA ALA A 36 -27.82 31.10 2.04
C ALA A 36 -27.46 31.93 3.28
N ALA A 37 -26.41 31.53 3.99
CA ALA A 37 -25.82 32.29 5.09
C ALA A 37 -24.46 32.85 4.66
N PRO A 38 -24.43 33.92 3.84
CA PRO A 38 -23.18 34.52 3.40
C PRO A 38 -22.40 35.11 4.57
N LYS A 39 -21.08 35.22 4.40
CA LYS A 39 -20.14 35.79 5.36
C LYS A 39 -19.35 36.92 4.71
N GLU A 40 -18.92 37.89 5.52
CA GLU A 40 -18.08 39.00 5.04
C GLU A 40 -16.64 38.54 4.81
N ASP A 41 -16.14 37.67 5.68
CA ASP A 41 -14.78 37.16 5.66
C ASP A 41 -14.69 35.68 5.27
N ARG A 42 -13.47 35.30 4.89
CA ARG A 42 -13.12 33.95 4.44
C ARG A 42 -13.14 32.90 5.56
N ASP A 43 -12.87 33.30 6.80
CA ASP A 43 -12.86 32.40 7.96
C ASP A 43 -14.28 32.15 8.51
N GLY A 44 -15.26 32.91 8.00
CA GLY A 44 -16.67 32.80 8.31
C GLY A 44 -17.06 33.38 9.68
N LEU A 45 -16.22 34.24 10.23
CA LEU A 45 -16.35 34.82 11.57
C LEU A 45 -17.45 35.89 11.64
N VAL A 46 -17.66 36.63 10.54
CA VAL A 46 -18.59 37.75 10.44
C VAL A 46 -19.74 37.37 9.51
N ASN A 47 -20.95 37.37 10.05
CA ASN A 47 -22.16 37.13 9.27
C ASN A 47 -22.44 38.30 8.34
N LEU A 48 -22.71 38.00 7.07
CA LEU A 48 -23.27 38.97 6.14
C LEU A 48 -24.78 38.76 6.07
N GLY A 49 -25.54 39.85 6.10
CA GLY A 49 -26.99 39.80 5.95
C GLY A 49 -27.41 39.16 4.61
N ASN A 50 -28.62 38.62 4.54
CA ASN A 50 -29.17 38.11 3.28
C ASN A 50 -30.68 38.41 3.22
N PRO A 51 -31.11 39.39 2.39
CA PRO A 51 -30.30 40.13 1.43
C PRO A 51 -29.36 41.16 2.06
N PHE A 52 -28.33 41.58 1.32
CA PHE A 52 -27.43 42.69 1.65
C PHE A 52 -27.34 43.67 0.46
N ASN A 53 -26.76 44.86 0.65
CA ASN A 53 -26.65 45.84 -0.45
C ASN A 53 -25.30 45.72 -1.15
N ALA A 54 -25.29 45.84 -2.47
CA ALA A 54 -24.10 46.16 -3.25
C ALA A 54 -23.60 47.58 -2.88
N ASN A 55 -22.34 47.85 -3.21
CA ASN A 55 -21.72 49.15 -3.01
C ASN A 55 -22.26 50.19 -4.01
N ALA A 56 -21.88 51.45 -3.82
CA ALA A 56 -22.25 52.56 -4.72
C ALA A 56 -21.67 52.41 -6.14
N ASP A 57 -20.59 51.66 -6.31
CA ASP A 57 -20.01 51.29 -7.60
C ASP A 57 -20.63 50.00 -8.19
N GLY A 58 -21.70 49.49 -7.57
CA GLY A 58 -22.38 48.25 -7.97
C GLY A 58 -21.62 46.97 -7.60
N SER A 59 -20.43 47.07 -7.04
CA SER A 59 -19.65 45.89 -6.62
C SER A 59 -20.30 45.20 -5.43
N PHE A 60 -20.18 43.88 -5.39
CA PHE A 60 -20.56 43.08 -4.23
C PHE A 60 -19.62 41.90 -4.08
N ALA A 61 -19.49 41.41 -2.85
CA ALA A 61 -18.78 40.18 -2.57
C ALA A 61 -19.39 39.48 -1.35
N PHE A 62 -19.27 38.16 -1.31
CA PHE A 62 -19.66 37.36 -0.17
C PHE A 62 -18.85 36.07 -0.12
N HIS A 63 -18.78 35.45 1.06
CA HIS A 63 -18.19 34.14 1.26
C HIS A 63 -19.24 33.12 1.66
N VAL A 64 -19.19 31.92 1.08
CA VAL A 64 -20.11 30.81 1.36
C VAL A 64 -19.38 29.46 1.35
N VAL A 65 -20.01 28.45 1.95
CA VAL A 65 -19.56 27.06 1.84
C VAL A 65 -19.62 26.58 0.39
N GLY A 66 -18.88 25.52 0.06
CA GLY A 66 -18.89 24.92 -1.27
C GLY A 66 -20.31 24.52 -1.72
N GLY A 67 -20.72 24.91 -2.93
CA GLY A 67 -22.03 24.56 -3.49
C GLY A 67 -22.41 25.32 -4.75
N ALA A 68 -23.64 25.07 -5.22
CA ALA A 68 -24.28 25.80 -6.32
C ALA A 68 -25.29 26.82 -5.77
N TYR A 69 -25.26 28.03 -6.30
CA TYR A 69 -26.05 29.16 -5.79
C TYR A 69 -26.83 29.87 -6.89
N LYS A 70 -27.92 30.50 -6.46
CA LYS A 70 -28.69 31.50 -7.19
C LYS A 70 -28.43 32.85 -6.55
N VAL A 71 -27.90 33.80 -7.31
CA VAL A 71 -27.67 35.18 -6.85
C VAL A 71 -28.64 36.09 -7.61
N ARG A 72 -29.49 36.77 -6.85
CA ARG A 72 -30.48 37.72 -7.39
C ARG A 72 -30.09 39.12 -6.95
N ALA A 73 -29.81 40.00 -7.92
CA ALA A 73 -29.61 41.42 -7.69
C ALA A 73 -30.88 42.18 -8.08
N TYR A 74 -31.40 43.04 -7.21
CA TYR A 74 -32.61 43.80 -7.52
C TYR A 74 -32.67 45.19 -6.85
N VAL A 75 -33.41 46.12 -7.47
CA VAL A 75 -33.72 47.45 -6.91
C VAL A 75 -35.22 47.58 -6.69
N GLY A 76 -35.63 48.27 -5.62
CA GLY A 76 -37.03 48.46 -5.26
C GLY A 76 -37.61 47.35 -4.37
N ALA A 77 -38.93 47.17 -4.43
CA ALA A 77 -39.62 46.15 -3.63
C ALA A 77 -39.34 44.75 -4.19
N SER A 78 -39.02 43.77 -3.32
CA SER A 78 -38.64 42.41 -3.76
C SER A 78 -39.71 41.70 -4.61
N GLY A 79 -40.99 41.97 -4.36
CA GLY A 79 -42.11 41.41 -5.13
C GLY A 79 -42.45 42.15 -6.43
N ALA A 80 -41.87 43.33 -6.66
CA ALA A 80 -42.08 44.14 -7.87
C ALA A 80 -40.83 45.03 -8.10
N PRO A 81 -39.69 44.43 -8.45
CA PRO A 81 -38.45 45.16 -8.60
C PRO A 81 -38.46 46.04 -9.85
N THR A 82 -37.83 47.21 -9.78
CA THR A 82 -37.62 48.09 -10.94
C THR A 82 -36.41 47.68 -11.79
N PHE A 83 -35.51 46.90 -11.20
CA PHE A 83 -34.40 46.22 -11.85
C PHE A 83 -34.26 44.84 -11.21
N GLU A 84 -34.08 43.79 -12.01
CA GLU A 84 -33.83 42.44 -11.54
C GLU A 84 -32.85 41.73 -12.48
N TYR A 85 -31.85 41.10 -11.89
CA TYR A 85 -30.93 40.21 -12.56
C TYR A 85 -30.73 38.96 -11.71
N ILE A 86 -30.74 37.79 -12.35
CA ILE A 86 -30.63 36.50 -11.67
C ILE A 86 -29.57 35.66 -12.36
N GLU A 87 -28.54 35.32 -11.60
CA GLU A 87 -27.58 34.29 -11.97
C GLU A 87 -27.94 32.99 -11.26
N ARG A 88 -27.91 31.89 -12.02
CA ARG A 88 -28.25 30.55 -11.53
C ARG A 88 -27.09 29.60 -11.73
N PHE A 89 -27.03 28.56 -10.90
CA PHE A 89 -26.01 27.53 -10.93
C PHE A 89 -24.57 28.07 -10.80
N ILE A 90 -24.41 29.16 -10.04
CA ILE A 90 -23.09 29.69 -9.74
C ILE A 90 -22.38 28.68 -8.84
N ALA A 91 -21.34 28.05 -9.37
CA ALA A 91 -20.49 27.15 -8.60
C ALA A 91 -19.52 27.98 -7.76
N ASN A 92 -19.62 27.84 -6.44
CA ASN A 92 -18.71 28.45 -5.49
C ASN A 92 -18.06 27.34 -4.67
N GLY A 93 -16.73 27.25 -4.71
CA GLY A 93 -15.98 26.27 -3.93
C GLY A 93 -14.50 26.61 -3.89
N THR A 94 -13.83 26.26 -2.80
CA THR A 94 -12.39 26.50 -2.63
C THR A 94 -11.53 25.65 -3.55
N ALA A 95 -12.12 24.61 -4.17
CA ALA A 95 -11.45 23.76 -5.15
C ALA A 95 -10.86 24.54 -6.34
N ALA A 96 -11.46 25.68 -6.74
CA ALA A 96 -10.94 26.51 -7.83
C ALA A 96 -9.62 27.22 -7.47
N GLU A 97 -9.23 27.23 -6.19
CA GLU A 97 -7.99 27.82 -5.68
C GLU A 97 -6.87 26.79 -5.52
N HIS A 98 -7.16 25.52 -5.78
CA HIS A 98 -6.25 24.40 -5.59
C HIS A 98 -5.80 23.83 -6.94
N ASP A 99 -4.51 23.57 -7.06
CA ASP A 99 -3.96 22.78 -8.15
C ASP A 99 -4.20 21.27 -7.90
N ALA A 100 -3.98 20.43 -8.91
CA ALA A 100 -4.23 18.99 -8.82
C ALA A 100 -3.43 18.33 -7.67
N GLU A 101 -2.22 18.82 -7.42
CA GLU A 101 -1.29 18.34 -6.41
C GLU A 101 -1.83 18.57 -4.98
N ASP A 102 -2.59 19.64 -4.76
CA ASP A 102 -3.22 19.92 -3.46
C ASP A 102 -4.30 18.89 -3.13
N PHE A 103 -5.05 18.43 -4.13
CA PHE A 103 -6.07 17.39 -3.94
C PHE A 103 -5.43 16.02 -3.63
N VAL A 104 -4.27 15.74 -4.21
CA VAL A 104 -3.46 14.54 -3.88
C VAL A 104 -2.95 14.66 -2.44
N ALA A 105 -2.38 15.79 -2.06
CA ALA A 105 -1.85 16.03 -0.71
C ALA A 105 -2.95 15.97 0.37
N ALA A 106 -4.15 16.44 0.05
CA ALA A 106 -5.33 16.34 0.91
C ALA A 106 -5.93 14.92 0.99
N GLY A 107 -5.39 13.94 0.24
CA GLY A 107 -5.90 12.57 0.19
C GLY A 107 -7.26 12.44 -0.48
N THR A 108 -7.69 13.43 -1.26
CA THR A 108 -8.99 13.45 -1.95
C THR A 108 -8.92 12.65 -3.26
N VAL A 109 -7.74 12.54 -3.87
CA VAL A 109 -7.46 11.72 -5.05
C VAL A 109 -6.14 10.97 -4.88
N ARG A 110 -5.98 9.84 -5.58
CA ARG A 110 -4.70 9.10 -5.61
C ARG A 110 -3.76 9.71 -6.63
N GLU A 111 -2.49 9.81 -6.29
CA GLU A 111 -1.45 10.09 -7.28
C GLU A 111 -1.35 8.92 -8.25
N ARG A 112 -1.39 9.20 -9.55
CA ARG A 112 -1.12 8.21 -10.60
C ARG A 112 0.33 8.28 -11.04
N LEU A 113 1.04 7.16 -11.01
CA LEU A 113 2.42 7.10 -11.50
C LEU A 113 2.48 7.26 -13.02
N THR A 114 3.47 8.03 -13.46
CA THR A 114 3.83 8.27 -14.88
C THR A 114 5.23 7.74 -15.23
N ALA A 115 5.95 7.20 -14.25
CA ALA A 115 7.25 6.54 -14.38
C ALA A 115 7.47 5.60 -13.17
N ASN A 116 8.44 4.69 -13.30
CA ASN A 116 8.86 3.84 -12.18
C ASN A 116 9.29 4.70 -10.99
N ARG A 117 9.07 4.19 -9.78
CA ARG A 117 9.37 4.92 -8.55
C ARG A 117 10.28 4.14 -7.62
N THR A 118 11.24 4.82 -7.03
CA THR A 118 12.02 4.27 -5.92
C THR A 118 11.67 4.99 -4.63
N TYR A 119 11.35 4.22 -3.60
CA TYR A 119 11.31 4.67 -2.22
C TYR A 119 12.51 4.10 -1.47
N TYR A 120 13.10 4.90 -0.58
CA TYR A 120 14.24 4.54 0.24
C TYR A 120 13.80 4.32 1.68
N VAL A 121 14.34 3.29 2.33
CA VAL A 121 14.11 2.96 3.74
C VAL A 121 15.47 2.82 4.42
N ALA A 122 15.62 3.39 5.61
CA ALA A 122 16.85 3.29 6.38
C ALA A 122 16.55 3.33 7.89
N SER A 123 17.54 2.93 8.70
CA SER A 123 17.45 3.10 10.16
C SER A 123 17.41 4.58 10.56
N SER A 124 16.95 4.87 11.78
CA SER A 124 16.93 6.23 12.31
C SER A 124 18.33 6.86 12.37
N GLY A 125 19.37 6.06 12.67
CA GLY A 125 20.77 6.49 12.67
C GLY A 125 21.32 6.87 11.28
N ALA A 126 20.64 6.45 10.22
CA ALA A 126 20.96 6.79 8.83
C ALA A 126 19.98 7.82 8.23
N GLY A 127 19.25 8.56 9.08
CA GLY A 127 18.30 9.60 8.65
C GLY A 127 16.89 9.10 8.34
N GLY A 128 16.58 7.82 8.64
CA GLY A 128 15.25 7.23 8.49
C GLY A 128 14.20 7.90 9.37
N SER A 129 13.14 8.40 8.75
CA SER A 129 11.96 8.95 9.45
C SER A 129 10.70 8.68 8.63
N ASP A 130 9.63 8.19 9.25
CA ASP A 130 8.35 7.98 8.55
C ASP A 130 7.59 9.28 8.25
N SER A 131 8.13 10.42 8.68
CA SER A 131 7.72 11.77 8.25
C SER A 131 8.42 12.24 6.97
N ASN A 132 9.47 11.53 6.52
CA ASN A 132 10.13 11.84 5.24
C ASN A 132 9.24 11.40 4.06
N SER A 133 9.56 11.87 2.85
CA SER A 133 8.87 11.45 1.62
C SER A 133 9.32 10.07 1.12
N GLY A 134 10.49 9.59 1.54
CA GLY A 134 11.10 8.37 1.04
C GLY A 134 11.59 8.45 -0.42
N LEU A 135 11.45 9.59 -1.10
CA LEU A 135 11.79 9.73 -2.54
C LEU A 135 13.29 9.92 -2.81
N SER A 136 14.11 10.02 -1.76
CA SER A 136 15.56 10.18 -1.85
C SER A 136 16.24 9.40 -0.73
N ALA A 137 17.44 8.89 -1.00
CA ALA A 137 18.28 8.23 0.00
C ALA A 137 18.70 9.18 1.15
N LEU A 138 18.61 10.50 0.95
CA LEU A 138 18.87 11.51 1.99
C LEU A 138 17.64 11.81 2.87
N ALA A 139 16.45 11.38 2.45
CA ALA A 139 15.21 11.49 3.22
C ALA A 139 14.42 10.17 3.14
N PRO A 140 15.00 9.05 3.63
CA PRO A 140 14.37 7.75 3.58
C PRO A 140 13.26 7.62 4.62
N PHE A 141 12.29 6.75 4.37
CA PHE A 141 11.39 6.27 5.41
C PHE A 141 12.17 5.52 6.50
N LEU A 142 11.62 5.44 7.71
CA LEU A 142 12.20 4.64 8.79
C LEU A 142 11.79 3.17 8.64
N THR A 143 10.56 2.91 8.21
CA THR A 143 9.98 1.57 8.19
C THR A 143 9.62 1.10 6.77
N ILE A 144 9.78 -0.20 6.55
CA ILE A 144 9.28 -0.85 5.32
C ILE A 144 7.75 -0.74 5.25
N GLN A 145 7.07 -0.79 6.40
CA GLN A 145 5.62 -0.61 6.47
C GLN A 145 5.19 0.76 5.94
N LYS A 146 5.88 1.85 6.28
CA LYS A 146 5.57 3.18 5.75
C LYS A 146 5.74 3.25 4.22
N ALA A 147 6.76 2.58 3.67
CA ALA A 147 6.93 2.48 2.23
C ALA A 147 5.76 1.73 1.58
N ILE A 148 5.37 0.57 2.11
CA ILE A 148 4.22 -0.22 1.64
C ILE A 148 2.92 0.61 1.70
N ASP A 149 2.70 1.31 2.80
CA ASP A 149 1.51 2.15 3.01
C ASP A 149 1.45 3.30 2.01
N THR A 150 2.60 3.88 1.69
CA THR A 150 2.73 4.92 0.66
C THR A 150 2.37 4.36 -0.71
N VAL A 151 2.89 3.17 -1.06
CA VAL A 151 2.57 2.53 -2.35
C VAL A 151 1.08 2.16 -2.46
N ALA A 152 0.47 1.66 -1.38
CA ALA A 152 -0.94 1.31 -1.35
C ALA A 152 -1.89 2.52 -1.55
N ALA A 153 -1.39 3.75 -1.32
CA ALA A 153 -2.12 4.98 -1.57
C ALA A 153 -2.04 5.47 -3.03
N LEU A 154 -1.17 4.90 -3.86
CA LEU A 154 -0.96 5.29 -5.25
C LEU A 154 -1.91 4.53 -6.21
N ASP A 155 -2.11 5.10 -7.39
CA ASP A 155 -2.40 4.35 -8.60
C ASP A 155 -1.07 4.09 -9.34
N CYS A 156 -0.54 2.88 -9.24
CA CYS A 156 0.73 2.53 -9.85
C CYS A 156 0.66 2.42 -11.39
N SER A 157 -0.53 2.46 -12.00
CA SER A 157 -0.71 2.29 -13.45
C SER A 157 0.02 1.03 -13.93
N ILE A 158 1.07 1.17 -14.75
CA ILE A 158 1.93 0.07 -15.23
C ILE A 158 3.37 0.16 -14.71
N TYR A 159 3.65 1.12 -13.82
CA TYR A 159 5.02 1.48 -13.44
C TYR A 159 5.43 0.79 -12.16
N ASP A 160 6.56 0.09 -12.21
CA ASP A 160 7.08 -0.66 -11.08
C ASP A 160 7.56 0.26 -9.95
N VAL A 161 7.47 -0.25 -8.72
CA VAL A 161 7.95 0.45 -7.53
C VAL A 161 9.05 -0.36 -6.87
N SER A 162 10.20 0.27 -6.62
CA SER A 162 11.31 -0.28 -5.87
C SER A 162 11.32 0.31 -4.45
N ILE A 163 11.39 -0.53 -3.43
CA ILE A 163 11.60 -0.13 -2.04
C ILE A 163 13.04 -0.57 -1.69
N SER A 164 13.97 0.38 -1.72
CA SER A 164 15.40 0.17 -1.47
C SER A 164 15.71 0.37 0.01
N CYS A 165 16.08 -0.71 0.68
CA CYS A 165 16.40 -0.73 2.10
C CYS A 165 17.92 -0.65 2.31
N ALA A 166 18.39 0.32 3.08
CA ALA A 166 19.78 0.40 3.52
C ALA A 166 20.09 -0.69 4.58
N SER A 167 21.37 -0.92 4.87
CA SER A 167 21.78 -1.87 5.92
C SER A 167 21.20 -1.47 7.29
N ALA A 168 20.34 -2.33 7.85
CA ALA A 168 19.72 -2.13 9.16
C ALA A 168 19.02 -3.41 9.62
N THR A 169 18.51 -3.38 10.86
CA THR A 169 17.47 -4.29 11.32
C THR A 169 16.12 -3.62 11.22
N TYR A 170 15.20 -4.23 10.48
CA TYR A 170 13.86 -3.76 10.24
C TYR A 170 12.84 -4.57 11.04
N ALA A 171 11.80 -3.87 11.49
CA ALA A 171 10.64 -4.48 12.12
C ALA A 171 9.85 -5.35 11.11
N PRO A 172 9.06 -6.32 11.61
CA PRO A 172 8.12 -7.05 10.78
C PRO A 172 7.12 -6.13 10.08
N PHE A 173 6.61 -6.56 8.92
CA PHE A 173 5.65 -5.79 8.14
C PHE A 173 4.59 -6.68 7.47
N VAL A 174 3.50 -6.05 7.06
CA VAL A 174 2.42 -6.70 6.31
C VAL A 174 2.29 -6.08 4.92
N LEU A 175 2.17 -6.95 3.92
CA LEU A 175 1.86 -6.57 2.55
C LEU A 175 0.44 -5.98 2.46
N LYS A 176 0.23 -5.04 1.55
CA LYS A 176 -1.07 -4.40 1.30
C LYS A 176 -1.42 -4.45 -0.17
N SER A 177 -2.70 -4.51 -0.49
CA SER A 177 -3.13 -4.36 -1.88
C SER A 177 -2.82 -2.96 -2.38
N PHE A 178 -2.43 -2.84 -3.64
CA PHE A 178 -2.23 -1.56 -4.34
C PHE A 178 -2.96 -1.58 -5.68
N LEU A 179 -3.22 -0.38 -6.23
CA LEU A 179 -3.88 -0.23 -7.51
C LEU A 179 -2.87 -0.21 -8.66
N GLY A 180 -3.17 -0.90 -9.76
CA GLY A 180 -2.33 -0.96 -10.95
C GLY A 180 -1.73 -2.35 -11.22
N ALA A 181 -1.05 -2.49 -12.35
CA ALA A 181 -0.41 -3.73 -12.79
C ALA A 181 1.08 -3.84 -12.39
N ALA A 182 1.60 -2.84 -11.67
CA ALA A 182 2.98 -2.76 -11.23
C ALA A 182 3.44 -3.98 -10.43
N LYS A 183 4.75 -4.22 -10.43
CA LYS A 183 5.44 -5.03 -9.43
C LYS A 183 6.08 -4.13 -8.39
N VAL A 184 5.90 -4.47 -7.12
CA VAL A 184 6.58 -3.83 -5.99
C VAL A 184 7.73 -4.73 -5.53
N THR A 185 8.96 -4.26 -5.66
CA THR A 185 10.16 -5.00 -5.26
C THR A 185 10.77 -4.38 -4.02
N ILE A 186 10.86 -5.14 -2.93
CA ILE A 186 11.48 -4.76 -1.67
C ILE A 186 12.87 -5.38 -1.65
N THR A 187 13.90 -4.53 -1.64
CA THR A 187 15.29 -4.94 -1.85
C THR A 187 16.16 -4.46 -0.70
N GLY A 188 16.78 -5.40 0.02
CA GLY A 188 17.89 -5.16 0.94
C GLY A 188 19.24 -5.29 0.23
N ASP A 189 20.17 -6.02 0.84
CA ASP A 189 21.48 -6.34 0.27
C ASP A 189 21.47 -7.75 -0.34
N THR A 190 21.35 -7.83 -1.67
CA THR A 190 21.30 -9.12 -2.39
C THR A 190 22.64 -9.84 -2.46
N THR A 191 23.74 -9.17 -2.11
CA THR A 191 25.07 -9.79 -2.06
C THR A 191 25.35 -10.35 -0.66
N THR A 192 24.95 -9.59 0.37
CA THR A 192 25.13 -9.95 1.78
C THR A 192 23.81 -9.73 2.55
N PRO A 193 22.82 -10.65 2.45
CA PRO A 193 21.51 -10.46 3.08
C PRO A 193 21.56 -10.20 4.59
N ALA A 194 22.62 -10.64 5.28
CA ALA A 194 22.85 -10.36 6.70
C ALA A 194 23.02 -8.87 7.04
N ASN A 195 23.29 -8.00 6.06
CA ASN A 195 23.34 -6.55 6.25
C ASN A 195 21.95 -5.93 6.43
N CYS A 196 20.90 -6.58 5.91
CA CYS A 196 19.51 -6.15 6.02
C CYS A 196 18.69 -7.23 6.72
N ILE A 197 18.41 -7.06 8.00
CA ILE A 197 17.76 -8.09 8.82
C ILE A 197 16.28 -7.75 8.99
N ILE A 198 15.38 -8.69 8.72
CA ILE A 198 13.99 -8.64 9.19
C ILE A 198 13.93 -9.50 10.44
N ALA A 199 13.86 -8.83 11.60
CA ALA A 199 13.89 -9.49 12.90
C ALA A 199 12.53 -9.43 13.57
N SER A 200 12.05 -10.56 14.08
CA SER A 200 10.83 -10.65 14.87
C SER A 200 11.08 -11.35 16.21
N THR A 201 10.50 -10.81 17.28
CA THR A 201 10.54 -11.48 18.59
C THR A 201 9.41 -12.49 18.70
N ALA A 202 8.15 -12.04 18.51
CA ALA A 202 6.94 -12.81 18.83
C ALA A 202 5.84 -12.72 17.75
N ALA A 203 6.22 -12.55 16.49
CA ALA A 203 5.30 -12.41 15.36
C ALA A 203 5.87 -13.05 14.08
N ASP A 204 5.06 -13.17 13.04
CA ASP A 204 5.59 -13.46 11.70
C ASP A 204 6.42 -12.26 11.18
N GLY A 205 7.51 -12.51 10.45
CA GLY A 205 8.37 -11.45 9.91
C GLY A 205 7.72 -10.67 8.76
N VAL A 206 7.08 -11.39 7.84
CA VAL A 206 6.29 -10.84 6.73
C VAL A 206 4.91 -11.48 6.71
N GLY A 207 3.89 -10.65 6.78
CA GLY A 207 2.48 -11.07 6.68
C GLY A 207 1.82 -10.65 5.36
N GLY A 208 0.78 -11.37 4.95
CA GLY A 208 -0.08 -10.97 3.84
C GLY A 208 -1.33 -11.83 3.78
N SER A 209 -2.52 -11.22 3.67
CA SER A 209 -3.78 -11.96 3.58
C SER A 209 -4.69 -11.32 2.54
N ASN A 210 -5.07 -12.08 1.52
CA ASN A 210 -5.87 -11.62 0.38
C ASN A 210 -5.28 -10.37 -0.30
N VAL A 211 -3.95 -10.30 -0.39
CA VAL A 211 -3.26 -9.15 -0.97
C VAL A 211 -3.33 -9.24 -2.49
N ILE A 212 -3.85 -8.18 -3.11
CA ILE A 212 -3.95 -8.02 -4.56
C ILE A 212 -2.79 -7.14 -5.02
N GLY A 213 -1.94 -7.69 -5.88
CA GLY A 213 -0.73 -7.04 -6.37
C GLY A 213 0.40 -8.04 -6.46
N ARG A 214 1.51 -7.64 -7.07
CA ARG A 214 2.72 -8.47 -7.19
C ARG A 214 3.83 -7.89 -6.33
N TYR A 215 4.27 -8.65 -5.33
CA TYR A 215 5.41 -8.31 -4.50
C TYR A 215 6.59 -9.23 -4.78
N LYS A 216 7.80 -8.67 -4.68
CA LYS A 216 9.06 -9.42 -4.57
C LYS A 216 9.82 -8.96 -3.33
N ILE A 217 10.41 -9.89 -2.57
CA ILE A 217 11.28 -9.59 -1.43
C ILE A 217 12.64 -10.26 -1.62
N GLU A 218 13.71 -9.48 -1.59
CA GLU A 218 15.08 -9.97 -1.79
C GLU A 218 16.14 -9.21 -0.98
N GLY A 219 17.27 -9.88 -0.70
CA GLY A 219 18.40 -9.26 -0.02
C GLY A 219 18.23 -9.12 1.49
N PHE A 220 17.39 -9.95 2.12
CA PHE A 220 17.18 -9.91 3.56
C PHE A 220 17.60 -11.21 4.26
N LYS A 221 18.16 -11.06 5.46
CA LYS A 221 18.23 -12.13 6.43
C LYS A 221 17.00 -12.09 7.34
N PHE A 222 16.33 -13.22 7.51
CA PHE A 222 15.19 -13.32 8.41
C PHE A 222 15.56 -14.01 9.72
N THR A 223 15.04 -13.51 10.85
CA THR A 223 15.23 -14.12 12.18
C THR A 223 13.94 -14.04 13.03
N ASN A 224 13.58 -15.14 13.71
CA ASN A 224 12.59 -15.15 14.78
C ASN A 224 13.21 -15.61 16.11
N ALA A 225 12.79 -15.02 17.22
CA ALA A 225 13.31 -15.39 18.55
C ALA A 225 12.41 -16.39 19.30
N THR A 226 11.12 -16.09 19.49
CA THR A 226 10.25 -16.85 20.41
C THR A 226 8.99 -17.42 19.76
N SER A 227 8.50 -16.84 18.67
CA SER A 227 7.39 -17.39 17.88
C SER A 227 7.39 -16.89 16.44
N GLY A 228 6.45 -17.40 15.64
CA GLY A 228 6.21 -16.99 14.26
C GLY A 228 7.03 -17.74 13.21
N SER A 229 6.69 -17.45 11.95
CA SER A 229 7.45 -17.80 10.76
C SER A 229 8.21 -16.58 10.23
N HIS A 230 9.23 -16.78 9.36
CA HIS A 230 9.82 -15.61 8.69
C HIS A 230 8.81 -14.96 7.75
N ILE A 231 8.08 -15.77 6.98
CA ILE A 231 7.05 -15.33 6.05
C ILE A 231 5.81 -16.20 6.26
N LYS A 232 4.65 -15.55 6.43
CA LYS A 232 3.35 -16.21 6.51
C LYS A 232 2.31 -15.48 5.67
N ILE A 233 1.82 -16.11 4.61
CA ILE A 233 0.86 -15.50 3.70
C ILE A 233 -0.34 -16.39 3.36
N PHE A 234 -1.47 -15.74 3.08
CA PHE A 234 -2.77 -16.34 2.79
C PHE A 234 -3.33 -15.73 1.50
N ASN A 235 -3.77 -16.55 0.55
CA ASN A 235 -4.38 -16.08 -0.71
C ASN A 235 -3.65 -14.87 -1.34
N THR A 236 -2.32 -14.98 -1.46
CA THR A 236 -1.42 -13.89 -1.85
C THR A 236 -0.32 -14.47 -2.75
N TYR A 237 0.10 -13.71 -3.76
CA TYR A 237 1.24 -14.01 -4.61
C TYR A 237 2.50 -13.28 -4.10
N LEU A 238 3.63 -13.98 -4.00
CA LEU A 238 4.90 -13.39 -3.56
C LEU A 238 6.11 -14.05 -4.24
N GLU A 239 6.99 -13.22 -4.80
CA GLU A 239 8.31 -13.63 -5.27
C GLU A 239 9.36 -13.47 -4.15
N LEU A 240 10.26 -14.44 -4.03
CA LEU A 240 11.38 -14.42 -3.11
C LEU A 240 12.69 -14.48 -3.90
N GLY A 241 13.57 -13.51 -3.69
CA GLY A 241 14.88 -13.45 -4.31
C GLY A 241 15.99 -14.00 -3.41
N ALA A 242 17.19 -13.43 -3.53
CA ALA A 242 18.37 -13.86 -2.80
C ALA A 242 18.29 -13.47 -1.32
N ASN A 243 17.68 -14.35 -0.51
CA ASN A 243 17.47 -14.15 0.93
C ASN A 243 18.29 -15.15 1.76
N ASP A 244 18.46 -14.85 3.04
CA ASP A 244 19.02 -15.77 4.04
C ASP A 244 17.98 -16.10 5.12
N TYR A 245 17.57 -17.35 5.20
CA TYR A 245 16.65 -17.82 6.23
C TYR A 245 17.44 -18.28 7.46
N GLY A 246 17.49 -17.41 8.47
CA GLY A 246 18.09 -17.70 9.78
C GLY A 246 17.24 -18.61 10.65
N ALA A 247 17.37 -18.54 11.97
CA ALA A 247 16.52 -19.36 12.85
C ALA A 247 15.06 -18.89 12.78
N ALA A 248 14.12 -19.84 12.71
CA ALA A 248 12.69 -19.59 12.89
C ALA A 248 12.10 -20.55 13.94
N VAL A 249 11.00 -20.16 14.56
CA VAL A 249 10.29 -21.05 15.50
C VAL A 249 9.36 -21.99 14.75
N THR A 250 8.59 -21.44 13.81
CA THR A 250 7.58 -22.20 13.05
C THR A 250 8.12 -22.64 11.69
N ALA A 251 8.06 -21.78 10.68
CA ALA A 251 8.56 -22.08 9.35
C ALA A 251 9.41 -20.94 8.81
N HIS A 252 10.31 -21.22 7.86
CA HIS A 252 10.89 -20.13 7.07
C HIS A 252 9.79 -19.52 6.19
N VAL A 253 9.04 -20.35 5.44
CA VAL A 253 7.91 -19.86 4.66
C VAL A 253 6.68 -20.74 4.90
N TRP A 254 5.60 -20.12 5.38
CA TRP A 254 4.27 -20.72 5.50
C TRP A 254 3.34 -20.06 4.50
N ILE A 255 2.76 -20.86 3.59
CA ILE A 255 1.68 -20.43 2.71
C ILE A 255 0.42 -21.26 2.92
N GLU A 256 -0.74 -20.61 2.82
CA GLU A 256 -2.02 -21.32 2.79
C GLU A 256 -3.11 -20.57 2.03
N GLN A 257 -4.29 -21.19 1.90
CA GLN A 257 -5.46 -20.61 1.25
C GLN A 257 -5.16 -20.15 -0.18
N ASN A 258 -4.63 -21.05 -1.02
CA ASN A 258 -4.26 -20.78 -2.41
C ASN A 258 -3.19 -19.69 -2.61
N ALA A 259 -2.43 -19.33 -1.57
CA ALA A 259 -1.24 -18.50 -1.75
C ALA A 259 -0.22 -19.19 -2.66
N TYR A 260 0.50 -18.38 -3.43
CA TYR A 260 1.53 -18.84 -4.36
C TYR A 260 2.84 -18.11 -4.08
N VAL A 261 3.91 -18.87 -3.84
CA VAL A 261 5.25 -18.32 -3.63
C VAL A 261 6.22 -18.87 -4.66
N GLU A 262 6.96 -17.97 -5.30
CA GLU A 262 8.01 -18.31 -6.26
C GLU A 262 9.39 -17.88 -5.77
N PHE A 263 10.34 -18.82 -5.74
CA PHE A 263 11.75 -18.54 -5.51
C PHE A 263 12.44 -18.24 -6.84
N THR A 264 12.80 -16.98 -7.02
CA THR A 264 13.32 -16.44 -8.29
C THR A 264 14.85 -16.42 -8.35
N ALA A 265 15.55 -16.64 -7.23
CA ALA A 265 17.00 -16.63 -7.13
C ALA A 265 17.55 -17.73 -6.22
N ASN A 266 18.86 -17.94 -6.28
CA ASN A 266 19.58 -18.77 -5.31
C ASN A 266 19.50 -18.13 -3.93
N TYR A 267 19.43 -18.94 -2.87
CA TYR A 267 19.25 -18.44 -1.51
C TYR A 267 19.96 -19.32 -0.47
N THR A 268 20.07 -18.78 0.74
CA THR A 268 20.76 -19.43 1.86
C THR A 268 19.79 -19.79 2.97
N ILE A 269 20.07 -20.90 3.66
CA ILE A 269 19.43 -21.34 4.89
C ILE A 269 20.52 -21.43 5.95
N SER A 270 20.54 -20.45 6.87
CA SER A 270 21.55 -20.35 7.93
C SER A 270 21.06 -20.72 9.33
N GLY A 271 19.77 -20.98 9.50
CA GLY A 271 19.22 -21.47 10.76
C GLY A 271 18.16 -22.56 10.57
N GLY A 272 17.87 -23.26 11.67
CA GLY A 272 16.83 -24.29 11.73
C GLY A 272 15.44 -23.70 12.02
N ALA A 273 14.42 -24.54 11.81
CA ALA A 273 13.03 -24.24 12.10
C ALA A 273 12.24 -25.51 12.42
N THR A 274 10.94 -25.43 12.66
CA THR A 274 10.13 -26.65 12.63
C THR A 274 10.09 -27.25 11.21
N ARG A 275 10.13 -26.38 10.20
CA ARG A 275 10.09 -26.72 8.76
C ARG A 275 10.62 -25.58 7.90
N HIS A 276 11.28 -25.86 6.78
CA HIS A 276 11.72 -24.81 5.88
C HIS A 276 10.51 -24.26 5.10
N LEU A 277 9.83 -25.12 4.36
CA LEU A 277 8.65 -24.76 3.57
C LEU A 277 7.42 -25.49 4.11
N PHE A 278 6.36 -24.74 4.38
CA PHE A 278 5.07 -25.27 4.82
C PHE A 278 3.95 -24.77 3.92
N ALA A 279 3.31 -25.69 3.21
CA ALA A 279 2.14 -25.38 2.40
C ALA A 279 0.94 -26.18 2.89
N THR A 280 -0.20 -25.51 3.01
CA THR A 280 -1.48 -26.15 3.29
C THR A 280 -2.62 -25.46 2.56
N THR A 281 -3.80 -26.08 2.54
CA THR A 281 -5.04 -25.50 2.00
C THR A 281 -4.84 -24.88 0.62
N GLY A 282 -4.38 -25.69 -0.34
CA GLY A 282 -4.15 -25.26 -1.73
C GLY A 282 -2.92 -24.38 -1.97
N GLY A 283 -2.09 -24.12 -0.96
CA GLY A 283 -0.86 -23.33 -1.13
C GLY A 283 0.14 -23.98 -2.10
N ILE A 284 0.81 -23.18 -2.92
CA ILE A 284 1.75 -23.63 -3.95
C ILE A 284 3.10 -22.95 -3.80
N PHE A 285 4.16 -23.75 -3.72
CA PHE A 285 5.54 -23.29 -3.88
C PHE A 285 6.07 -23.64 -5.27
N SER A 286 6.75 -22.70 -5.92
CA SER A 286 7.56 -22.91 -7.11
C SER A 286 9.00 -22.50 -6.83
N CYS A 287 9.93 -23.46 -6.86
CA CYS A 287 11.35 -23.25 -6.66
C CYS A 287 12.09 -24.27 -7.52
N ALA A 288 12.32 -23.96 -8.79
CA ALA A 288 12.95 -24.91 -9.71
C ALA A 288 14.31 -24.41 -10.20
N GLY A 289 15.30 -25.31 -10.29
CA GLY A 289 16.62 -24.99 -10.83
C GLY A 289 17.42 -23.97 -10.01
N ARG A 290 17.22 -23.93 -8.68
CA ARG A 290 17.94 -23.03 -7.76
C ARG A 290 19.08 -23.73 -7.04
N THR A 291 20.14 -23.00 -6.72
CA THR A 291 21.11 -23.42 -5.71
C THR A 291 20.63 -22.96 -4.34
N VAL A 292 20.46 -23.92 -3.43
CA VAL A 292 20.06 -23.69 -2.03
C VAL A 292 21.24 -24.06 -1.13
N THR A 293 21.82 -23.05 -0.49
CA THR A 293 22.98 -23.23 0.38
C THR A 293 22.54 -23.40 1.82
N LEU A 294 22.96 -24.46 2.49
CA LEU A 294 22.73 -24.72 3.90
C LEU A 294 24.03 -24.52 4.68
N THR A 295 24.00 -23.68 5.71
CA THR A 295 25.15 -23.42 6.57
C THR A 295 24.83 -23.77 8.02
N GLY A 296 25.79 -24.35 8.75
CA GLY A 296 25.63 -24.65 10.18
C GLY A 296 24.75 -25.86 10.51
N THR A 297 24.46 -26.73 9.54
CA THR A 297 23.59 -27.91 9.68
C THR A 297 22.20 -27.58 10.28
N PRO A 298 21.35 -26.80 9.59
CA PRO A 298 20.00 -26.47 10.06
C PRO A 298 19.21 -27.72 10.48
N ALA A 299 18.51 -27.63 11.61
CA ALA A 299 17.62 -28.68 12.09
C ALA A 299 16.16 -28.35 11.77
N PHE A 300 15.44 -29.34 11.22
CA PHE A 300 14.01 -29.26 10.95
C PHE A 300 13.25 -30.29 11.78
N SER A 301 12.69 -29.85 12.90
CA SER A 301 12.12 -30.76 13.91
C SER A 301 10.90 -31.55 13.42
N THR A 302 10.19 -31.07 12.39
CA THR A 302 9.17 -31.86 11.67
C THR A 302 9.73 -32.44 10.37
N ALA A 303 10.04 -31.59 9.39
CA ALA A 303 10.64 -31.99 8.12
C ALA A 303 11.13 -30.76 7.35
N PHE A 304 12.04 -30.93 6.38
CA PHE A 304 12.50 -29.85 5.50
C PHE A 304 11.32 -29.21 4.73
N ILE A 305 10.48 -30.02 4.08
CA ILE A 305 9.18 -29.56 3.56
C ILE A 305 8.00 -30.27 4.24
N VAL A 306 6.90 -29.55 4.44
CA VAL A 306 5.65 -30.10 4.97
C VAL A 306 4.49 -29.67 4.07
N GLY A 307 3.75 -30.64 3.54
CA GLY A 307 2.60 -30.43 2.66
C GLY A 307 1.33 -31.07 3.21
N SER A 308 0.21 -30.36 3.10
CA SER A 308 -1.11 -30.90 3.47
C SER A 308 -2.24 -30.23 2.68
N ARG A 309 -3.43 -30.84 2.69
CA ARG A 309 -4.69 -30.26 2.19
C ARG A 309 -4.54 -29.68 0.78
N VAL A 310 -4.16 -30.55 -0.16
CA VAL A 310 -4.04 -30.25 -1.60
C VAL A 310 -3.01 -29.15 -1.92
N SER A 311 -1.96 -29.03 -1.10
CA SER A 311 -0.82 -28.14 -1.40
C SER A 311 0.12 -28.76 -2.43
N ALA A 312 0.84 -27.91 -3.18
CA ALA A 312 1.83 -28.37 -4.16
C ALA A 312 3.21 -27.73 -3.96
N PHE A 313 4.25 -28.51 -4.22
CA PHE A 313 5.64 -28.06 -4.26
C PHE A 313 6.22 -28.45 -5.62
N ARG A 314 6.51 -27.47 -6.45
CA ARG A 314 7.35 -27.65 -7.64
C ARG A 314 8.79 -27.32 -7.24
N ILE A 315 9.62 -28.34 -7.03
CA ILE A 315 10.97 -28.21 -6.46
C ILE A 315 12.03 -28.96 -7.28
N ASP A 316 11.79 -29.15 -8.57
CA ASP A 316 12.65 -29.84 -9.52
C ASP A 316 13.96 -29.10 -9.84
N GLY A 317 15.03 -29.85 -10.09
CA GLY A 317 16.30 -29.31 -10.62
C GLY A 317 17.13 -28.43 -9.67
N ASN A 318 16.71 -28.24 -8.41
CA ASN A 318 17.51 -27.59 -7.38
C ASN A 318 18.78 -28.36 -7.02
N THR A 319 19.80 -27.63 -6.58
CA THR A 319 21.03 -28.18 -5.98
C THR A 319 21.11 -27.74 -4.52
N TYR A 320 21.26 -28.70 -3.61
CA TYR A 320 21.44 -28.42 -2.17
C TYR A 320 22.90 -28.58 -1.78
N SER A 321 23.51 -27.51 -1.25
CA SER A 321 24.90 -27.51 -0.78
C SER A 321 24.96 -27.40 0.73
N GLY A 322 25.55 -28.38 1.41
CA GLY A 322 25.53 -28.49 2.88
C GLY A 322 24.57 -29.58 3.36
N SER A 323 24.40 -29.69 4.68
CA SER A 323 23.58 -30.72 5.32
C SER A 323 22.49 -30.11 6.21
N ALA A 324 21.48 -30.92 6.51
CA ALA A 324 20.43 -30.61 7.49
C ALA A 324 20.08 -31.86 8.29
N THR A 325 19.47 -31.67 9.47
CA THR A 325 18.89 -32.75 10.27
C THR A 325 17.36 -32.66 10.28
N GLY A 326 16.70 -33.80 10.50
CA GLY A 326 15.24 -33.93 10.40
C GLY A 326 14.81 -34.78 9.20
N ALA A 327 13.50 -35.04 9.10
CA ALA A 327 12.91 -35.73 7.96
C ALA A 327 12.97 -34.84 6.70
N ARG A 328 13.10 -35.45 5.52
CA ARG A 328 13.20 -34.70 4.26
C ARG A 328 11.88 -34.09 3.81
N TYR A 329 10.79 -34.79 4.04
CA TYR A 329 9.45 -34.34 3.69
C TYR A 329 8.40 -35.02 4.56
N LEU A 330 7.29 -34.33 4.75
CA LEU A 330 6.05 -34.90 5.28
C LEU A 330 4.88 -34.42 4.41
N LEU A 331 4.30 -35.32 3.62
CA LEU A 331 3.22 -34.98 2.68
C LEU A 331 1.95 -35.76 3.02
N SER A 332 0.85 -35.05 3.21
CA SER A 332 -0.43 -35.63 3.62
C SER A 332 -1.61 -35.00 2.88
N PHE A 333 -2.80 -35.61 2.97
CA PHE A 333 -4.05 -35.03 2.46
C PHE A 333 -3.94 -34.53 1.01
N ASN A 334 -3.49 -35.41 0.12
CA ASN A 334 -3.28 -35.14 -1.31
C ASN A 334 -2.28 -34.02 -1.63
N ALA A 335 -1.36 -33.69 -0.72
CA ALA A 335 -0.25 -32.80 -1.03
C ALA A 335 0.78 -33.49 -1.94
N VAL A 336 1.35 -32.73 -2.89
CA VAL A 336 2.32 -33.25 -3.86
C VAL A 336 3.62 -32.47 -3.79
N ALA A 337 4.75 -33.16 -3.85
CA ALA A 337 6.05 -32.58 -4.14
C ALA A 337 6.62 -33.21 -5.40
N ASP A 338 6.83 -32.39 -6.43
CA ASP A 338 7.46 -32.73 -7.69
C ASP A 338 8.95 -32.38 -7.63
N VAL A 339 9.78 -33.41 -7.61
CA VAL A 339 11.24 -33.37 -7.64
C VAL A 339 11.79 -33.97 -8.94
N ALA A 340 10.93 -34.22 -9.93
CA ALA A 340 11.28 -34.78 -11.24
C ALA A 340 12.15 -36.05 -11.18
N GLY A 341 11.84 -36.98 -10.26
CA GLY A 341 12.53 -38.27 -10.16
C GLY A 341 13.90 -38.21 -9.47
N ALA A 342 14.27 -37.12 -8.82
CA ALA A 342 15.57 -36.97 -8.14
C ALA A 342 15.78 -37.92 -6.93
N GLY A 343 14.75 -38.68 -6.54
CA GLY A 343 14.83 -39.73 -5.54
C GLY A 343 14.53 -39.27 -4.11
N ALA A 344 14.31 -40.24 -3.22
CA ALA A 344 13.83 -40.00 -1.85
C ALA A 344 14.85 -39.29 -0.93
N SER A 345 16.11 -39.18 -1.35
CA SER A 345 17.20 -38.51 -0.62
C SER A 345 17.53 -37.11 -1.15
N TYR A 346 16.79 -36.63 -2.15
CA TYR A 346 17.10 -35.38 -2.85
C TYR A 346 17.02 -34.15 -1.95
N LEU A 347 15.97 -34.04 -1.13
CA LEU A 347 15.81 -32.95 -0.18
C LEU A 347 16.75 -33.08 1.04
N PRO A 348 17.23 -31.97 1.62
CA PRO A 348 18.05 -31.99 2.83
C PRO A 348 17.37 -32.68 4.02
N GLY A 349 18.14 -33.46 4.78
CA GLY A 349 17.69 -34.15 5.98
C GLY A 349 18.40 -35.49 6.20
N ASN A 350 18.52 -35.89 7.47
CA ASN A 350 19.15 -37.14 7.89
C ASN A 350 18.15 -38.27 8.19
N SER A 351 16.85 -37.99 8.16
CA SER A 351 15.79 -38.99 8.33
C SER A 351 14.96 -39.13 7.04
N ALA A 352 14.39 -40.32 6.83
CA ALA A 352 13.52 -40.59 5.69
C ALA A 352 12.28 -39.67 5.72
N GLY A 353 11.80 -39.27 4.54
CA GLY A 353 10.52 -38.58 4.42
C GLY A 353 9.34 -39.55 4.52
N ALA A 354 8.15 -39.00 4.75
CA ALA A 354 6.91 -39.76 4.90
C ALA A 354 5.79 -39.18 4.03
N THR A 355 4.97 -40.08 3.48
CA THR A 355 3.71 -39.75 2.81
C THR A 355 2.54 -40.44 3.52
N ALA A 356 1.37 -39.81 3.51
CA ALA A 356 0.14 -40.38 4.07
C ALA A 356 -1.10 -39.81 3.35
N SER A 357 -2.25 -40.47 3.43
CA SER A 357 -3.54 -39.93 2.96
C SER A 357 -3.48 -39.30 1.55
N GLY A 358 -2.89 -40.03 0.59
CA GLY A 358 -2.74 -39.60 -0.80
C GLY A 358 -1.60 -38.60 -1.08
N GLY A 359 -0.78 -38.26 -0.08
CA GLY A 359 0.42 -37.46 -0.30
C GLY A 359 1.42 -38.14 -1.25
N GLN A 360 2.05 -37.38 -2.13
CA GLN A 360 2.95 -37.91 -3.17
C GLN A 360 4.26 -37.13 -3.22
N TYR A 361 5.36 -37.86 -3.34
CA TYR A 361 6.70 -37.33 -3.58
C TYR A 361 7.24 -38.06 -4.81
N ALA A 362 7.45 -37.35 -5.92
CA ALA A 362 7.77 -37.94 -7.22
C ALA A 362 8.84 -37.16 -7.97
#